data_AF-A0A1Y1K3Q4-F1
#
_entry.id   AF-A0A1Y1K3Q4-F1
#
_cell.length_a   1.000
_cell.length_b   1.000
_cell.length_c   1.000
_cell.angle_alpha   90.00
_cell.angle_beta   90.00
_cell.angle_gamma   90.00
#
_symmetry.space_group_name_H-M   'P 1'
#
loop_
_entity.id
_entity.type
_entity.pdbx_description
1 polymer ?
#
loop_
_entity_poly.entity_id
_entity_poly.type
_entity_poly.pdbx_seq_one_letter_code
_entity_poly.pdbx_strand_id
1 'polypeptide(L)'
;GRAFKLETLPHTETSDDESTTELPAEKSLASPPARSPVEKDEVTNNNNHNFDCQYCNIAFGDIVLYTMHMGYHGFKDPFTCNMCGEQCQDKVSFFLHIARNPHT
;
A
#
# COMPACT_ATOMS: atom_id res chain seq x y z
N GLY A 1 8.33 -9.73 -52.11
CA GLY A 1 8.14 -8.27 -52.11
C GLY A 1 7.98 -7.79 -50.68
N ARG A 2 8.85 -6.86 -50.27
CA ARG A 2 8.78 -5.92 -49.12
C ARG A 2 8.61 -6.49 -47.71
N ALA A 3 9.74 -6.59 -47.01
CA ALA A 3 9.85 -6.51 -45.56
C ALA A 3 9.56 -5.07 -45.10
N PHE A 4 8.87 -4.92 -43.96
CA PHE A 4 8.71 -3.63 -43.28
C PHE A 4 9.63 -3.59 -42.05
N LYS A 5 10.57 -2.66 -42.10
CA LYS A 5 11.52 -2.28 -41.06
C LYS A 5 10.85 -1.17 -40.25
N LEU A 6 10.69 -1.34 -38.94
CA LEU A 6 10.29 -0.24 -38.06
C LEU A 6 11.54 0.26 -37.34
N GLU A 7 12.04 1.40 -37.80
CA GLU A 7 13.25 2.05 -37.28
C GLU A 7 12.87 2.99 -36.12
N THR A 8 13.65 2.89 -35.04
CA THR A 8 13.62 3.75 -33.86
C THR A 8 14.01 5.18 -34.24
N LEU A 9 13.26 6.17 -33.76
CA LEU A 9 13.67 7.58 -33.81
C LEU A 9 14.08 8.06 -32.41
N PRO A 10 15.18 8.84 -32.30
CA PRO A 10 15.66 9.42 -31.05
C PRO A 10 14.93 10.74 -30.76
N HIS A 11 14.64 11.00 -29.48
CA HIS A 11 14.34 12.35 -29.00
C HIS A 11 15.44 12.77 -28.03
N THR A 12 16.36 13.57 -28.54
CA THR A 12 17.20 14.49 -27.77
C THR A 12 16.86 15.89 -28.25
N GLU A 13 16.71 16.84 -27.32
CA GLU A 13 17.09 18.28 -27.29
C GLU A 13 16.27 18.88 -26.09
N THR A 14 16.79 18.98 -24.86
CA THR A 14 17.51 20.11 -24.21
C THR A 14 16.76 21.45 -24.13
N SER A 15 16.57 21.93 -22.88
CA SER A 15 16.88 23.29 -22.35
C SER A 15 15.86 23.73 -21.28
N ASP A 16 16.24 23.71 -20.00
CA ASP A 16 16.88 24.80 -19.20
C ASP A 16 15.85 25.79 -18.65
N ASP A 17 15.55 25.72 -17.35
CA ASP A 17 15.56 26.91 -16.48
C ASP A 17 15.74 26.50 -15.01
N GLU A 18 16.71 27.15 -14.41
CA GLU A 18 17.20 27.03 -13.04
C GLU A 18 16.35 27.91 -12.13
N SER A 19 15.87 27.39 -11.01
CA SER A 19 15.58 28.25 -9.86
C SER A 19 15.87 27.53 -8.56
N THR A 20 16.95 27.99 -7.94
CA THR A 20 17.46 27.68 -6.63
C THR A 20 16.44 28.02 -5.54
N THR A 21 16.42 27.26 -4.46
CA THR A 21 16.47 27.83 -3.10
C THR A 21 16.58 26.73 -2.05
N GLU A 22 17.75 26.69 -1.41
CA GLU A 22 17.94 26.69 0.05
C GLU A 22 17.15 25.67 0.89
N LEU A 23 17.89 24.65 1.32
CA LEU A 23 17.61 23.88 2.54
C LEU A 23 17.79 24.78 3.77
N PRO A 24 16.95 24.63 4.80
CA PRO A 24 17.47 24.67 6.17
C PRO A 24 17.24 23.33 6.86
N ALA A 25 18.30 22.85 7.51
CA ALA A 25 18.27 21.74 8.44
C ALA A 25 17.65 22.18 9.77
N GLU A 26 16.49 21.63 10.13
CA GLU A 26 15.94 21.73 11.47
C GLU A 26 16.33 20.52 12.31
N LYS A 27 17.27 20.79 13.22
CA LYS A 27 17.65 19.94 14.34
C LYS A 27 16.58 20.03 15.43
N SER A 28 16.00 18.91 15.83
CA SER A 28 15.34 18.79 17.15
C SER A 28 15.45 17.37 17.66
N LEU A 29 16.28 17.22 18.69
CA LEU A 29 16.40 16.05 19.55
C LEU A 29 15.21 16.05 20.53
N ALA A 30 14.48 14.93 20.63
CA ALA A 30 13.91 14.44 21.88
C ALA A 30 13.32 13.02 21.70
N SER A 31 13.91 12.04 22.37
CA SER A 31 13.21 10.84 22.88
C SER A 31 13.05 11.01 24.40
N PRO A 32 12.24 10.22 25.13
CA PRO A 32 10.94 9.60 24.88
C PRO A 32 9.90 10.12 25.92
N PRO A 33 8.75 9.45 26.13
CA PRO A 33 8.66 8.82 27.45
C PRO A 33 8.23 7.35 27.40
N ALA A 34 8.70 6.64 28.42
CA ALA A 34 8.47 5.25 28.73
C ALA A 34 6.99 4.85 28.60
N ARG A 35 6.73 3.79 27.83
CA ARG A 35 5.49 3.02 28.01
C ARG A 35 5.74 2.03 29.14
N SER A 36 5.10 2.30 30.26
CA SER A 36 5.06 1.46 31.45
C SER A 36 4.57 0.04 31.13
N PRO A 37 4.99 -0.98 31.89
CA PRO A 37 4.51 -2.35 31.72
C PRO A 37 3.02 -2.40 32.05
N VAL A 38 2.20 -2.81 31.08
CA VAL A 38 0.79 -3.11 31.36
C VAL A 38 0.72 -4.59 31.73
N GLU A 39 0.90 -4.88 33.01
CA GLU A 39 0.43 -6.13 33.59
C GLU A 39 -1.05 -5.98 33.93
N LYS A 40 -1.89 -6.72 33.23
CA LYS A 40 -3.21 -7.12 33.70
C LYS A 40 -3.46 -8.55 33.26
N ASP A 41 -3.48 -9.42 34.26
CA ASP A 41 -3.64 -10.85 34.16
C ASP A 41 -5.00 -11.29 33.60
N GLU A 42 -4.97 -12.55 33.15
CA GLU A 42 -6.07 -13.50 33.00
C GLU A 42 -6.74 -13.67 31.62
N VAL A 43 -6.12 -14.59 30.88
CA VAL A 43 -6.71 -15.66 30.04
C VAL A 43 -7.61 -15.20 28.89
N THR A 44 -7.09 -15.26 27.66
CA THR A 44 -7.55 -16.23 26.62
C THR A 44 -6.77 -16.02 25.31
N ASN A 45 -6.21 -17.12 24.81
CA ASN A 45 -5.67 -17.32 23.46
C ASN A 45 -4.36 -16.60 23.11
N ASN A 46 -3.25 -17.20 23.54
CA ASN A 46 -1.89 -16.93 23.09
C ASN A 46 -1.65 -17.37 21.62
N ASN A 47 -2.56 -17.03 20.70
CA ASN A 47 -2.40 -17.26 19.27
C ASN A 47 -2.28 -15.90 18.55
N ASN A 48 -1.30 -15.10 18.98
CA ASN A 48 -1.01 -13.77 18.42
C ASN A 48 -0.28 -13.86 17.07
N HIS A 49 -0.71 -14.76 16.20
CA HIS A 49 -0.36 -14.74 14.78
C HIS A 49 -1.38 -13.86 14.07
N ASN A 50 -1.28 -12.55 14.29
CA ASN A 50 -2.05 -11.58 13.52
C ASN A 50 -1.55 -11.67 12.07
N PHE A 51 -2.46 -11.90 11.13
CA PHE A 51 -2.13 -11.83 9.72
C PHE A 51 -2.36 -10.39 9.26
N ASP A 52 -1.29 -9.61 9.15
CA ASP A 52 -1.35 -8.21 8.75
C ASP A 52 -1.20 -8.03 7.24
N CYS A 53 -2.06 -7.19 6.67
CA CYS A 53 -1.90 -6.71 5.30
C CYS A 53 -0.87 -5.58 5.25
N GLN A 54 0.20 -5.76 4.49
CA GLN A 54 1.26 -4.75 4.33
C GLN A 54 0.79 -3.50 3.55
N TYR A 55 -0.27 -3.61 2.74
CA TYR A 55 -0.77 -2.49 1.93
C TYR A 55 -1.73 -1.58 2.69
N CYS A 56 -2.67 -2.16 3.46
CA CYS A 56 -3.70 -1.39 4.16
C CYS A 56 -3.58 -1.43 5.69
N ASN A 57 -2.64 -2.21 6.23
CA ASN A 57 -2.38 -2.37 7.68
C ASN A 57 -3.60 -2.90 8.46
N ILE A 58 -4.44 -3.70 7.80
CA ILE A 58 -5.56 -4.40 8.44
C ILE A 58 -5.04 -5.74 8.99
N ALA A 59 -5.33 -6.02 10.25
CA ALA A 59 -4.97 -7.27 10.91
C ALA A 59 -6.17 -8.22 10.94
N PHE A 60 -5.93 -9.47 10.53
CA PHE A 60 -6.91 -10.55 10.57
C PHE A 60 -6.52 -11.56 11.65
N GLY A 61 -7.51 -12.08 12.37
CA GLY A 61 -7.34 -13.18 13.31
C GLY A 61 -7.40 -14.57 12.68
N ASP A 62 -7.67 -14.64 11.36
CA ASP A 62 -7.85 -15.86 10.60
C ASP A 62 -7.08 -15.78 9.27
N ILE A 63 -6.30 -16.81 8.98
CA ILE A 63 -5.52 -16.95 7.75
C ILE A 63 -6.41 -17.02 6.51
N VAL A 64 -7.61 -17.60 6.61
CA VAL A 64 -8.55 -17.72 5.49
C VAL A 64 -9.05 -16.34 5.09
N LEU A 65 -9.44 -15.52 6.08
CA LEU A 65 -9.86 -14.15 5.85
C LEU A 65 -8.72 -13.30 5.28
N TYR A 66 -7.50 -13.46 5.79
CA TYR A 66 -6.33 -12.79 5.25
C TYR A 66 -6.06 -13.17 3.78
N THR A 67 -6.11 -14.45 3.46
CA THR A 67 -5.86 -14.94 2.10
C THR A 67 -6.93 -14.43 1.12
N MET A 68 -8.20 -14.44 1.53
CA MET A 68 -9.29 -13.85 0.75
C MET A 68 -9.09 -12.35 0.57
N HIS A 69 -8.72 -11.64 1.63
CA HIS A 69 -8.42 -10.21 1.58
C HIS A 69 -7.30 -9.89 0.58
N MET A 70 -6.20 -10.64 0.62
CA MET A 70 -5.09 -10.52 -0.34
C MET A 70 -5.53 -10.77 -1.78
N GLY A 71 -6.51 -11.65 -2.00
CA GLY A 71 -7.07 -11.92 -3.32
C GLY A 71 -7.77 -10.73 -3.99
N TYR A 72 -8.19 -9.72 -3.22
CA TYR A 72 -8.80 -8.49 -3.77
C TYR A 72 -7.77 -7.46 -4.22
N HIS A 73 -6.54 -7.49 -3.70
CA HIS A 73 -5.51 -6.55 -4.12
C HIS A 73 -5.06 -6.85 -5.55
N GLY A 74 -5.00 -5.83 -6.39
CA GLY A 74 -4.50 -5.94 -7.75
C GLY A 74 -3.00 -6.19 -7.80
N PHE A 75 -2.55 -6.90 -8.85
CA PHE A 75 -1.13 -7.21 -9.05
C PHE A 75 -0.26 -6.00 -9.35
N LYS A 76 -0.83 -4.98 -10.03
CA LYS A 76 -0.10 -3.77 -10.45
C LYS A 76 -0.19 -2.66 -9.41
N ASP A 77 -1.34 -2.56 -8.75
CA ASP A 77 -1.64 -1.52 -7.79
C ASP A 77 -2.50 -2.10 -6.66
N PRO A 78 -2.08 -1.95 -5.38
CA PRO A 78 -2.81 -2.52 -4.25
C PRO A 78 -4.22 -1.96 -4.11
N PHE A 79 -4.49 -0.73 -4.53
CA PHE A 79 -5.81 -0.13 -4.36
C PHE A 79 -6.73 -0.35 -5.56
N THR A 80 -6.32 -1.18 -6.50
CA THR A 80 -7.17 -1.62 -7.61
C THR A 80 -7.76 -3.00 -7.28
N CYS A 81 -9.08 -3.12 -7.32
CA CYS A 81 -9.77 -4.38 -7.05
C CYS A 81 -9.46 -5.42 -8.13
N ASN A 82 -8.88 -6.55 -7.75
CA ASN A 82 -8.56 -7.65 -8.65
C ASN A 82 -9.82 -8.34 -9.23
N MET A 83 -10.97 -8.21 -8.57
CA MET A 83 -12.22 -8.85 -8.99
C MET A 83 -12.97 -8.06 -10.08
N CYS A 84 -12.98 -6.73 -10.01
CA CYS A 84 -13.72 -5.89 -10.95
C CYS A 84 -12.88 -4.82 -11.68
N GLY A 85 -11.62 -4.63 -11.28
CA GLY A 85 -10.73 -3.63 -11.84
C GLY A 85 -10.99 -2.20 -11.35
N GLU A 86 -11.87 -1.99 -10.36
CA GLU A 86 -12.14 -0.66 -9.81
C GLU A 86 -10.92 -0.13 -9.06
N GLN A 87 -10.46 1.07 -9.46
CA GLN A 87 -9.36 1.74 -8.78
C GLN A 87 -9.91 2.62 -7.66
N CYS A 88 -9.48 2.34 -6.43
CA CYS A 88 -9.78 3.14 -5.27
C CYS A 88 -8.66 4.13 -4.97
N GLN A 89 -9.00 5.30 -4.45
CA GLN A 89 -8.02 6.36 -4.17
C GLN A 89 -7.22 6.11 -2.89
N ASP A 90 -7.78 5.35 -1.94
CA ASP A 90 -7.22 5.13 -0.63
C ASP A 90 -7.68 3.80 -0.02
N LYS A 91 -7.00 3.39 1.05
CA LYS A 91 -7.27 2.13 1.75
C LYS A 91 -8.67 2.03 2.35
N VAL A 92 -9.28 3.14 2.75
CA VAL A 92 -10.64 3.13 3.34
C VAL A 92 -11.66 2.93 2.23
N SER A 93 -11.51 3.66 1.12
CA SER A 93 -12.34 3.46 -0.07
C SER A 93 -12.25 2.03 -0.61
N PHE A 94 -11.04 1.46 -0.66
CA PHE A 94 -10.82 0.07 -1.08
C PHE A 94 -11.50 -0.94 -0.14
N PHE A 95 -11.33 -0.77 1.18
CA PHE A 95 -11.99 -1.62 2.16
C PHE A 95 -13.52 -1.53 2.06
N LEU A 96 -14.04 -0.30 1.87
CA LEU A 96 -15.46 -0.07 1.73
C LEU A 96 -16.02 -0.70 0.45
N HIS A 97 -15.27 -0.63 -0.65
CA HIS A 97 -15.60 -1.26 -1.91
C HIS A 97 -15.78 -2.78 -1.72
N ILE A 98 -14.78 -3.49 -1.19
CA ILE A 98 -14.88 -4.95 -1.01
C ILE A 98 -15.93 -5.37 0.05
N ALA A 99 -16.19 -4.52 1.04
CA ALA A 99 -17.16 -4.81 2.09
C ALA A 99 -18.61 -4.57 1.65
N ARG A 100 -18.85 -3.61 0.75
CA ARG A 100 -20.19 -3.25 0.29
C ARG A 100 -20.56 -3.85 -1.06
N ASN A 101 -19.59 -4.06 -1.94
CA ASN A 101 -19.81 -4.59 -3.28
C ASN A 101 -19.52 -6.10 -3.27
N PRO A 102 -20.56 -6.95 -3.31
CA PRO A 102 -20.35 -8.37 -3.48
C PRO A 102 -19.78 -8.63 -4.88
N HIS A 103 -18.61 -9.28 -4.93
CA HIS A 103 -18.05 -9.82 -6.15
C HIS A 103 -18.51 -11.28 -6.28
N THR A 104 -19.45 -11.54 -7.20
CA THR A 104 -20.05 -12.86 -7.47
C THR A 104 -19.37 -13.58 -8.61
#